data_AF-A0A516H9V4-F1
#
_entry.id   AF-A0A516H9V4-F1
#
_cell.length_a   1.000
_cell.length_b   1.000
_cell.length_c   1.000
_cell.angle_alpha   90.00
_cell.angle_beta   90.00
_cell.angle_gamma   90.00
#
_symmetry.space_group_name_H-M   'P 1'
#
loop_
_entity.id
_entity.type
_entity.pdbx_description
1 polymer ?
#
loop_
_entity_poly.entity_id
_entity_poly.type
_entity_poly.pdbx_seq_one_letter_code
_entity_poly.pdbx_strand_id
1 'polypeptide(L)'
;MQLFKSLICLLGRDNGERFLAIFVTVMLLFFVLTSNLFTSWWAQLIWLVPSVLVVFYTTIRRVRDAGQKAGLAWTFVSLSGLSLLLPIFLPHWSAYTPLMLVVFMGLYVFSLPAKDHQFYTLGYKGPVDLSTFAKPVKVTTKPLNARVEPVLFGGANASANPYNDAPYSAHGDEYANRKANEQAQLSEFAKWRQELHAWFSQHKKLSGSLASAMSLVVVTLMAWPYLPTADQQPSEATQLMMPVLASTTTERNHRLEMPDDFYLMMSEHDGLVIHWKADIQRDGEIWSLLSAKGDDTCQFIEFNNGDKIRPFNVSVENGGDYYANFSPLDTSLLVNSLAKRGNFGLCGYNFSLKGSQKALHSHPVYIELTD
;
A
#
# COMPACT_ATOMS: atom_id res chain seq x y z
N MET A 1 -27.18 11.56 13.97
CA MET A 1 -27.06 11.21 12.53
C MET A 1 -26.76 12.38 11.59
N GLN A 2 -26.84 13.65 12.01
CA GLN A 2 -26.66 14.80 11.10
C GLN A 2 -25.22 14.94 10.56
N LEU A 3 -24.17 14.54 11.31
CA LEU A 3 -22.79 14.54 10.83
C LEU A 3 -22.58 13.60 9.62
N PHE A 4 -23.06 12.36 9.68
CA PHE A 4 -23.02 11.44 8.53
C PHE A 4 -23.82 11.95 7.34
N LYS A 5 -25.01 12.51 7.57
CA LYS A 5 -25.80 13.15 6.51
C LYS A 5 -25.03 14.28 5.83
N SER A 6 -24.27 15.06 6.60
CA SER A 6 -23.47 16.14 6.04
C SER A 6 -22.32 15.61 5.17
N LEU A 7 -21.68 14.47 5.51
CA LEU A 7 -20.57 13.88 4.73
C LEU A 7 -21.00 13.45 3.32
N ILE A 8 -22.21 12.91 3.18
CA ILE A 8 -22.74 12.37 1.92
C ILE A 8 -23.48 13.45 1.10
N CYS A 9 -23.75 14.61 1.69
CA CYS A 9 -24.52 15.66 1.04
C CYS A 9 -23.76 16.31 -0.13
N LEU A 10 -24.30 16.18 -1.34
CA LEU A 10 -23.71 16.76 -2.56
C LEU A 10 -23.87 18.27 -2.70
N LEU A 11 -24.89 18.90 -2.11
CA LEU A 11 -25.22 20.32 -2.33
C LEU A 11 -24.46 21.30 -1.42
N GLY A 12 -23.80 20.80 -0.38
CA GLY A 12 -23.09 21.65 0.58
C GLY A 12 -21.79 22.28 0.06
N ARG A 13 -21.12 22.98 0.97
CA ARG A 13 -19.80 23.60 0.82
C ARG A 13 -18.97 23.28 2.07
N ASP A 14 -17.70 22.96 1.85
CA ASP A 14 -16.73 22.64 2.90
C ASP A 14 -15.63 23.71 2.93
N ASN A 15 -15.28 24.17 4.14
CA ASN A 15 -14.07 24.98 4.33
C ASN A 15 -12.80 24.12 4.15
N GLY A 16 -11.64 24.76 4.06
CA GLY A 16 -10.37 24.07 3.85
C GLY A 16 -10.05 23.08 4.97
N GLU A 17 -10.21 23.49 6.23
CA GLU A 17 -9.94 22.65 7.41
C GLU A 17 -10.75 21.37 7.42
N ARG A 18 -12.06 21.46 7.16
CA ARG A 18 -12.94 20.30 7.10
C ARG A 18 -12.57 19.37 5.95
N PHE A 19 -12.26 19.92 4.78
CA PHE A 19 -11.77 19.14 3.66
C PHE A 19 -10.50 18.35 4.03
N LEU A 20 -9.51 19.03 4.61
CA LEU A 20 -8.25 18.39 5.00
C LEU A 20 -8.48 17.33 6.07
N ALA A 21 -9.27 17.62 7.10
CA ALA A 21 -9.58 16.68 8.17
C ALA A 21 -10.26 15.42 7.63
N ILE A 22 -11.27 15.56 6.77
CA ILE A 22 -11.94 14.41 6.14
C ILE A 22 -10.97 13.64 5.26
N PHE A 23 -10.23 14.34 4.38
CA PHE A 23 -9.30 13.71 3.44
C PHE A 23 -8.22 12.91 4.17
N VAL A 24 -7.52 13.52 5.14
CA VAL A 24 -6.47 12.84 5.92
C VAL A 24 -7.04 11.67 6.70
N THR A 25 -8.21 11.83 7.33
CA THR A 25 -8.84 10.75 8.09
C THR A 25 -9.20 9.56 7.19
N VAL A 26 -9.74 9.82 5.99
CA VAL A 26 -10.07 8.75 5.03
C VAL A 26 -8.82 8.06 4.52
N MET A 27 -7.75 8.80 4.18
CA MET A 27 -6.48 8.20 3.77
C MET A 27 -5.89 7.32 4.88
N LEU A 28 -5.82 7.82 6.11
CA LEU A 28 -5.29 7.06 7.24
C LEU A 28 -6.13 5.81 7.53
N LEU A 29 -7.47 5.94 7.54
CA LEU A 29 -8.36 4.79 7.73
C LEU A 29 -8.21 3.77 6.61
N PHE A 30 -8.02 4.21 5.37
CA PHE A 30 -7.74 3.30 4.27
C PHE A 30 -6.48 2.48 4.55
N PHE A 31 -5.34 3.12 4.84
CA PHE A 31 -4.08 2.39 5.09
C PHE A 31 -4.13 1.51 6.33
N VAL A 32 -4.71 1.98 7.43
CA VAL A 32 -4.80 1.18 8.68
C VAL A 32 -5.67 -0.06 8.45
N LEU A 33 -6.82 0.07 7.78
CA LEU A 33 -7.72 -1.05 7.57
C LEU A 33 -7.20 -2.02 6.50
N THR A 34 -6.59 -1.54 5.42
CA THR A 34 -6.02 -2.43 4.39
C THR A 34 -4.77 -3.17 4.88
N SER A 35 -3.96 -2.56 5.74
CA SER A 35 -2.76 -3.22 6.29
C SER A 35 -3.06 -4.23 7.41
N ASN A 36 -4.11 -4.01 8.22
CA ASN A 36 -4.37 -4.83 9.41
C ASN A 36 -5.59 -5.75 9.30
N LEU A 37 -6.68 -5.30 8.65
CA LEU A 37 -7.96 -5.98 8.68
C LEU A 37 -8.28 -6.72 7.37
N PHE A 38 -8.04 -6.06 6.23
CA PHE A 38 -8.39 -6.60 4.91
C PHE A 38 -7.18 -7.24 4.26
N THR A 39 -6.95 -8.52 4.56
CA THR A 39 -5.86 -9.30 3.95
C THR A 39 -6.14 -9.73 2.51
N SER A 40 -7.43 -9.84 2.13
CA SER A 40 -7.82 -10.23 0.77
C SER A 40 -7.98 -9.03 -0.16
N TRP A 41 -7.49 -9.14 -1.40
CA TRP A 41 -7.55 -8.09 -2.41
C TRP A 41 -8.98 -7.62 -2.72
N TRP A 42 -9.95 -8.53 -2.70
CA TRP A 42 -11.36 -8.19 -2.94
C TRP A 42 -11.98 -7.38 -1.79
N ALA A 43 -11.60 -7.64 -0.53
CA ALA A 43 -12.07 -6.85 0.60
C ALA A 43 -11.50 -5.43 0.55
N GLN A 44 -10.23 -5.29 0.14
CA GLN A 44 -9.60 -3.99 -0.10
C GLN A 44 -10.30 -3.21 -1.22
N LEU A 45 -10.70 -3.87 -2.31
CA LEU A 45 -11.50 -3.23 -3.38
C LEU A 45 -12.88 -2.78 -2.90
N ILE A 46 -13.57 -3.59 -2.09
CA ILE A 46 -14.85 -3.21 -1.49
C ILE A 46 -14.67 -1.99 -0.60
N TRP A 47 -13.57 -1.89 0.14
CA TRP A 47 -13.26 -0.73 1.01
C TRP A 47 -12.78 0.52 0.24
N LEU A 48 -12.19 0.34 -0.94
CA LEU A 48 -11.78 1.42 -1.82
C LEU A 48 -12.98 2.26 -2.27
N VAL A 49 -14.10 1.62 -2.63
CA VAL A 49 -15.31 2.30 -3.13
C VAL A 49 -15.85 3.38 -2.17
N PRO A 50 -16.19 3.10 -0.90
CA PRO A 50 -16.66 4.12 0.02
C PRO A 50 -15.59 5.19 0.30
N SER A 51 -14.31 4.81 0.33
CA SER A 51 -13.19 5.74 0.54
C SER A 51 -13.13 6.80 -0.57
N VAL A 52 -13.17 6.36 -1.84
CA VAL A 52 -13.16 7.26 -3.00
C VAL A 52 -14.43 8.10 -3.07
N LEU A 53 -15.60 7.54 -2.70
CA LEU A 53 -16.86 8.30 -2.66
C LEU A 53 -16.81 9.44 -1.63
N VAL A 54 -16.29 9.18 -0.42
CA VAL A 54 -16.15 10.24 0.60
C VAL A 54 -15.19 11.34 0.13
N VAL A 55 -14.05 10.95 -0.48
CA VAL A 55 -13.11 11.91 -1.08
C VAL A 55 -13.79 12.72 -2.19
N PHE A 56 -14.61 12.10 -3.03
CA PHE A 56 -15.39 12.78 -4.06
C PHE A 56 -16.34 13.82 -3.47
N TYR A 57 -17.14 13.44 -2.47
CA TYR A 57 -18.10 14.35 -1.84
C TYR A 57 -17.43 15.52 -1.14
N THR A 58 -16.31 15.34 -0.43
CA THR A 58 -15.61 16.48 0.18
C THR A 58 -14.91 17.36 -0.85
N THR A 59 -14.31 16.77 -1.88
CA THR A 59 -13.62 17.53 -2.94
C THR A 59 -14.58 18.38 -3.75
N ILE A 60 -15.73 17.83 -4.16
CA ILE A 60 -16.71 18.60 -4.95
C ILE A 60 -17.31 19.75 -4.14
N ARG A 61 -17.53 19.56 -2.83
CA ARG A 61 -17.98 20.62 -1.92
C ARG A 61 -16.92 21.70 -1.76
N ARG A 62 -15.64 21.31 -1.67
CA ARG A 62 -14.51 22.24 -1.54
C ARG A 62 -14.27 23.06 -2.80
N VAL A 63 -14.28 22.42 -3.96
CA VAL A 63 -14.13 23.07 -5.27
C VAL A 63 -15.29 24.04 -5.53
N ARG A 64 -16.52 23.68 -5.13
CA ARG A 64 -17.68 24.56 -5.21
C ARG A 64 -17.59 25.77 -4.28
N ASP A 65 -17.07 25.57 -3.07
CA ASP A 65 -16.82 26.65 -2.11
C ASP A 65 -15.84 27.70 -2.66
N ALA A 66 -14.79 27.23 -3.36
CA ALA A 66 -13.82 28.06 -4.05
C ALA A 66 -14.33 28.66 -5.38
N GLY A 67 -15.54 28.29 -5.83
CA GLY A 67 -16.08 28.73 -7.13
C GLY A 67 -15.31 28.21 -8.35
N GLN A 68 -14.55 27.12 -8.19
CA GLN A 68 -13.73 26.52 -9.25
C GLN A 68 -14.55 25.55 -10.11
N LYS A 69 -14.03 25.22 -11.30
CA LYS A 69 -14.68 24.27 -12.22
C LYS A 69 -14.66 22.86 -11.64
N ALA A 70 -15.75 22.11 -11.83
CA ALA A 70 -15.87 20.73 -11.36
C ALA A 70 -14.78 19.78 -11.93
N GLY A 71 -14.16 20.13 -13.07
CA GLY A 71 -13.03 19.38 -13.62
C GLY A 71 -11.88 19.20 -12.64
N LEU A 72 -11.60 20.20 -11.78
CA LEU A 72 -10.58 20.11 -10.74
C LEU A 72 -10.89 19.02 -9.69
N ALA A 73 -12.17 18.84 -9.38
CA ALA A 73 -12.60 17.80 -8.45
C ALA A 73 -12.42 16.41 -9.08
N TRP A 74 -12.80 16.26 -10.34
CA TRP A 74 -12.63 15.00 -11.07
C TRP A 74 -11.17 14.60 -11.21
N THR A 75 -10.27 15.53 -11.56
CA THR A 75 -8.83 15.21 -11.67
C THR A 75 -8.25 14.75 -10.34
N PHE A 76 -8.57 15.45 -9.24
CA PHE A 76 -8.10 15.07 -7.91
C PHE A 76 -8.65 13.72 -7.46
N VAL A 77 -9.94 13.45 -7.68
CA VAL A 77 -10.59 12.20 -7.27
C VAL A 77 -10.07 11.02 -8.11
N SER A 78 -9.90 11.19 -9.42
CA SER A 78 -9.33 10.16 -10.29
C SER A 78 -7.89 9.84 -9.89
N LEU A 79 -7.07 10.86 -9.63
CA LEU A 79 -5.70 10.68 -9.15
C LEU A 79 -5.66 9.95 -7.79
N SER A 80 -6.53 10.35 -6.87
CA SER A 80 -6.63 9.70 -5.55
C SER A 80 -7.07 8.24 -5.67
N GLY A 81 -8.09 7.97 -6.48
CA GLY A 81 -8.59 6.61 -6.73
C GLY A 81 -7.54 5.71 -7.36
N LEU A 82 -6.82 6.20 -8.39
CA LEU A 82 -5.73 5.46 -9.01
C LEU A 82 -4.59 5.19 -8.04
N SER A 83 -4.20 6.20 -7.24
CA SER A 83 -3.13 6.06 -6.25
C SER A 83 -3.46 5.08 -5.13
N LEU A 84 -4.73 4.93 -4.76
CA LEU A 84 -5.17 3.94 -3.77
C LEU A 84 -5.38 2.55 -4.37
N LEU A 85 -5.65 2.46 -5.67
CA LEU A 85 -5.81 1.20 -6.39
C LEU A 85 -4.46 0.47 -6.58
N LEU A 86 -3.39 1.23 -6.87
CA LEU A 86 -2.08 0.64 -7.20
C LEU A 86 -1.52 -0.29 -6.11
N PRO A 87 -1.51 0.09 -4.81
CA PRO A 87 -1.02 -0.79 -3.74
C PRO A 87 -1.81 -2.10 -3.55
N ILE A 88 -3.04 -2.20 -4.07
CA ILE A 88 -3.86 -3.43 -3.98
C ILE A 88 -3.30 -4.52 -4.91
N PHE A 89 -2.76 -4.13 -6.08
CA PHE A 89 -2.28 -5.07 -7.09
C PHE A 89 -0.76 -5.18 -7.15
N LEU A 90 -0.03 -4.19 -6.64
CA LEU A 90 1.42 -4.12 -6.70
C LEU A 90 2.00 -4.21 -5.27
N PRO A 91 2.54 -5.37 -4.86
CA PRO A 91 3.01 -5.62 -3.49
C PRO A 91 4.40 -5.02 -3.22
N HIS A 92 4.75 -3.92 -3.87
CA HIS A 92 6.03 -3.24 -3.70
C HIS A 92 5.83 -1.82 -3.13
N TRP A 93 6.78 -1.36 -2.30
CA TRP A 93 6.70 -0.06 -1.63
C TRP A 93 6.56 1.12 -2.61
N SER A 94 7.05 0.98 -3.84
CA SER A 94 6.94 2.03 -4.87
C SER A 94 5.50 2.27 -5.33
N ALA A 95 4.56 1.35 -5.06
CA ALA A 95 3.14 1.52 -5.41
C ALA A 95 2.48 2.68 -4.64
N TYR A 96 3.05 3.07 -3.50
CA TYR A 96 2.58 4.19 -2.69
C TYR A 96 3.12 5.55 -3.18
N THR A 97 4.10 5.57 -4.08
CA THR A 97 4.73 6.83 -4.55
C THR A 97 3.76 7.83 -5.20
N PRO A 98 2.70 7.43 -5.93
CA PRO A 98 1.74 8.39 -6.49
C PRO A 98 0.96 9.19 -5.43
N LEU A 99 0.93 8.73 -4.17
CA LEU A 99 0.32 9.48 -3.07
C LEU A 99 0.98 10.83 -2.85
N MET A 100 2.27 10.97 -3.20
CA MET A 100 2.93 12.28 -3.11
C MET A 100 2.24 13.31 -4.01
N LEU A 101 1.82 12.90 -5.21
CA LEU A 101 1.09 13.76 -6.15
C LEU A 101 -0.32 14.06 -5.61
N VAL A 102 -0.97 13.06 -4.99
CA VAL A 102 -2.26 13.25 -4.31
C VAL A 102 -2.13 14.27 -3.19
N VAL A 103 -1.12 14.15 -2.32
CA VAL A 103 -0.90 15.11 -1.21
C VAL A 103 -0.61 16.50 -1.75
N PHE A 104 0.24 16.62 -2.76
CA PHE A 104 0.55 17.91 -3.39
C PHE A 104 -0.71 18.59 -3.96
N MET A 105 -1.51 17.84 -4.72
CA MET A 105 -2.76 18.34 -5.28
C MET A 105 -3.82 18.61 -4.20
N GLY A 106 -3.84 17.81 -3.14
CA GLY A 106 -4.70 17.99 -1.98
C GLY A 106 -4.38 19.27 -1.23
N LEU A 107 -3.10 19.59 -1.04
CA LEU A 107 -2.64 20.87 -0.48
C LEU A 107 -3.06 22.05 -1.36
N TYR A 108 -3.00 21.91 -2.68
CA TYR A 108 -3.52 22.93 -3.60
C TYR A 108 -5.03 23.14 -3.43
N VAL A 109 -5.84 22.09 -3.43
CA VAL A 109 -7.32 22.17 -3.22
C VAL A 109 -7.66 22.72 -1.82
N PHE A 110 -6.89 22.33 -0.80
CA PHE A 110 -6.99 22.87 0.54
C PHE A 110 -6.74 24.38 0.56
N SER A 111 -5.72 24.86 -0.15
CA SER A 111 -5.30 26.27 -0.16
C SER A 111 -6.34 27.23 -0.71
N LEU A 112 -7.26 26.75 -1.57
CA LEU A 112 -8.16 27.61 -2.34
C LEU A 112 -8.94 28.61 -1.45
N PRO A 113 -8.99 29.90 -1.79
CA PRO A 113 -9.83 30.85 -1.06
C PRO A 113 -11.31 30.53 -1.33
N ALA A 114 -12.16 30.80 -0.34
CA ALA A 114 -13.60 30.75 -0.55
C ALA A 114 -14.03 31.93 -1.44
N LYS A 115 -14.97 31.72 -2.35
CA LYS A 115 -15.45 32.78 -3.24
C LYS A 115 -16.19 33.88 -2.48
N ASP A 116 -17.01 33.47 -1.50
CA ASP A 116 -17.86 34.36 -0.72
C ASP A 116 -17.50 34.24 0.77
N HIS A 117 -17.71 35.32 1.53
CA HIS A 117 -17.67 35.23 2.99
C HIS A 117 -18.91 34.47 3.48
N GLN A 118 -18.73 33.23 3.89
CA GLN A 118 -19.80 32.35 4.33
C GLN A 118 -19.60 32.00 5.80
N PHE A 119 -20.69 31.95 6.56
CA PHE A 119 -20.67 31.40 7.91
C PHE A 119 -20.73 29.87 7.84
N TYR A 120 -19.72 29.21 8.41
CA TYR A 120 -19.63 27.76 8.49
C TYR A 120 -19.93 27.29 9.91
N THR A 121 -20.69 26.21 10.04
CA THR A 121 -20.86 25.48 11.31
C THR A 121 -20.08 24.18 11.21
N LEU A 122 -19.08 23.99 12.09
CA LEU A 122 -18.13 22.87 12.00
C LEU A 122 -17.49 22.71 10.60
N GLY A 123 -17.19 23.84 9.94
CA GLY A 123 -16.57 23.87 8.61
C GLY A 123 -17.50 23.50 7.45
N TYR A 124 -18.80 23.33 7.69
CA TYR A 124 -19.81 23.02 6.66
C TYR A 124 -20.85 24.14 6.51
N LYS A 125 -21.30 24.35 5.27
CA LYS A 125 -22.50 25.12 4.95
C LYS A 125 -23.35 24.36 3.94
N GLY A 126 -24.61 24.07 4.25
CA GLY A 126 -25.48 23.34 3.34
C GLY A 126 -26.86 23.04 3.94
N PRO A 127 -27.67 22.20 3.28
CA PRO A 127 -29.04 21.89 3.68
C PRO A 127 -29.14 21.04 4.96
N VAL A 128 -28.05 20.43 5.39
CA VAL A 128 -28.00 19.65 6.64
C VAL A 128 -27.65 20.59 7.79
N ASP A 129 -28.59 20.79 8.71
CA ASP A 129 -28.35 21.60 9.89
C ASP A 129 -27.41 20.88 10.88
N LEU A 130 -26.32 21.57 11.23
CA LEU A 130 -25.31 21.14 12.22
C LEU A 130 -25.28 22.08 13.44
N SER A 131 -26.21 23.05 13.53
CA SER A 131 -26.29 24.03 14.62
C SER A 131 -26.43 23.36 16.00
N THR A 132 -27.04 22.18 16.04
CA THR A 132 -27.17 21.33 17.24
C THR A 132 -25.84 20.92 17.86
N PHE A 133 -24.75 20.86 17.06
CA PHE A 133 -23.40 20.54 17.52
C PHE A 133 -22.54 21.79 17.73
N ALA A 134 -23.03 22.96 17.32
CA ALA A 134 -22.37 24.20 17.65
C ALA A 134 -22.53 24.43 19.16
N LYS A 135 -21.43 24.70 19.86
CA LYS A 135 -21.51 25.09 21.28
C LYS A 135 -22.49 26.27 21.38
N PRO A 136 -23.50 26.20 22.27
CA PRO A 136 -24.37 27.34 22.49
C PRO A 136 -23.48 28.47 22.97
N VAL A 137 -23.39 29.51 22.16
CA VAL A 137 -22.70 30.72 22.55
C VAL A 137 -23.54 31.27 23.69
N LYS A 138 -23.02 31.17 24.92
CA LYS A 138 -23.58 31.91 26.05
C LYS A 138 -23.41 33.38 25.70
N VAL A 139 -24.42 33.93 25.05
CA VAL A 139 -24.56 35.36 24.89
C VAL A 139 -24.89 35.84 26.30
N THR A 140 -23.88 36.30 27.05
CA THR A 140 -24.12 37.14 28.21
C THR A 140 -24.73 38.42 27.66
N THR A 141 -26.05 38.42 27.49
CA THR A 141 -26.81 39.64 27.23
C THR A 141 -26.65 40.48 28.49
N LYS A 142 -25.92 41.60 28.39
CA LYS A 142 -26.08 42.64 29.40
C LYS A 142 -27.57 43.02 29.37
N PRO A 143 -28.29 43.00 30.50
CA PRO A 143 -29.70 43.32 30.50
C PRO A 143 -29.89 44.74 29.96
N LEU A 144 -30.77 44.85 28.97
CA LEU A 144 -31.07 46.07 28.19
C LEU A 144 -31.75 47.18 29.01
N ASN A 145 -31.74 47.10 30.33
CA ASN A 145 -32.35 48.05 31.24
C ASN A 145 -31.33 48.55 32.26
N ALA A 146 -30.38 49.37 31.81
CA ALA A 146 -29.78 50.34 32.72
C ALA A 146 -30.84 51.41 32.99
N ARG A 147 -31.54 51.29 34.12
CA ARG A 147 -32.52 52.26 34.61
C ARG A 147 -31.81 53.60 34.81
N VAL A 148 -32.16 54.59 33.98
CA VAL A 148 -31.69 55.97 34.16
C VAL A 148 -32.58 56.63 35.21
N GLU A 149 -31.99 56.94 36.36
CA GLU A 149 -32.65 57.74 37.41
C GLU A 149 -32.67 59.22 36.98
N PRO A 150 -33.81 59.93 37.07
CA PRO A 150 -33.88 61.34 36.75
C PRO A 150 -33.23 62.17 37.87
N VAL A 151 -32.13 62.85 37.54
CA VAL A 151 -31.54 63.87 38.41
C VAL A 151 -32.31 65.19 38.25
N LEU A 152 -33.13 65.50 39.24
CA LEU A 152 -33.62 66.86 39.49
C LEU A 152 -32.49 67.66 40.15
N PHE A 153 -32.20 68.85 39.63
CA PHE A 153 -31.21 69.86 40.08
C PHE A 153 -29.81 69.83 39.41
N GLY A 154 -29.74 70.51 38.25
CA GLY A 154 -29.01 71.77 38.09
C GLY A 154 -27.48 71.78 38.18
N GLY A 155 -26.81 71.78 37.03
CA GLY A 155 -25.40 72.17 36.91
C GLY A 155 -24.98 72.27 35.44
N ALA A 156 -24.73 73.50 34.98
CA ALA A 156 -24.66 73.88 33.59
C ALA A 156 -23.42 73.38 32.81
N ASN A 157 -23.60 73.34 31.49
CA ASN A 157 -22.61 73.37 30.41
C ASN A 157 -22.00 72.02 29.98
N ALA A 158 -22.59 71.43 28.93
CA ALA A 158 -21.91 71.34 27.64
C ALA A 158 -22.89 70.90 26.55
N SER A 159 -22.96 71.71 25.52
CA SER A 159 -23.69 71.57 24.27
C SER A 159 -23.48 70.20 23.61
N ALA A 160 -24.55 69.44 23.40
CA ALA A 160 -24.66 68.52 22.27
C ALA A 160 -26.14 68.27 21.99
N ASN A 161 -26.61 68.86 20.89
CA ASN A 161 -27.92 68.67 20.32
C ASN A 161 -28.17 67.15 20.09
N PRO A 162 -29.24 66.52 20.62
CA PRO A 162 -29.45 65.07 20.49
C PRO A 162 -30.16 64.68 19.18
N TYR A 163 -30.35 65.61 18.25
CA TYR A 163 -30.86 65.29 16.91
C TYR A 163 -29.70 65.19 15.92
N ASN A 164 -28.92 64.13 16.04
CA ASN A 164 -28.12 63.63 14.94
C ASN A 164 -28.62 62.23 14.61
N ASP A 165 -29.36 62.16 13.50
CA ASP A 165 -29.51 60.96 12.70
C ASP A 165 -28.12 60.33 12.50
N ALA A 166 -27.93 59.15 13.08
CA ALA A 166 -26.86 58.24 12.72
C ALA A 166 -27.34 56.80 12.95
N PRO A 167 -26.93 55.88 12.07
CA PRO A 167 -27.80 54.84 11.55
C PRO A 167 -27.94 53.66 12.50
N TYR A 168 -28.99 52.89 12.26
CA TYR A 168 -29.10 51.48 12.59
C TYR A 168 -27.80 50.75 12.18
N SER A 169 -26.84 50.61 13.10
CA SER A 169 -25.67 49.76 12.88
C SER A 169 -25.15 49.18 14.19
N ALA A 170 -24.79 47.90 14.09
CA ALA A 170 -23.66 47.31 14.81
C ALA A 170 -23.81 46.80 16.26
N HIS A 171 -24.98 46.33 16.70
CA HIS A 171 -25.00 45.38 17.84
C HIS A 171 -24.60 43.93 17.44
N GLY A 172 -24.39 43.68 16.14
CA GLY A 172 -23.78 42.45 15.64
C GLY A 172 -22.24 42.44 15.74
N ASP A 173 -21.60 43.60 15.88
CA ASP A 173 -20.17 43.73 15.59
C ASP A 173 -19.28 43.39 16.79
N GLU A 174 -19.78 43.53 18.02
CA GLU A 174 -18.99 43.23 19.23
C GLU A 174 -19.00 41.72 19.56
N TYR A 175 -20.12 41.04 19.32
CA TYR A 175 -20.22 39.57 19.37
C TYR A 175 -19.52 38.91 18.18
N ALA A 176 -19.56 39.53 16.99
CA ALA A 176 -18.77 39.11 15.84
C ALA A 176 -17.26 39.31 16.08
N ASN A 177 -16.84 40.41 16.71
CA ASN A 177 -15.42 40.68 17.02
C ASN A 177 -14.84 39.74 18.09
N ARG A 178 -15.59 39.39 19.15
CA ARG A 178 -15.10 38.40 20.14
C ARG A 178 -15.01 36.99 19.58
N LYS A 179 -15.95 36.59 18.72
CA LYS A 179 -15.86 35.34 17.96
C LYS A 179 -14.76 35.37 16.92
N ALA A 180 -14.50 36.50 16.26
CA ALA A 180 -13.34 36.67 15.38
C ALA A 180 -12.01 36.44 16.14
N ASN A 181 -11.98 36.74 17.44
CA ASN A 181 -10.85 36.47 18.32
C ASN A 181 -10.74 34.98 18.77
N GLU A 182 -11.84 34.24 18.91
CA GLU A 182 -11.79 32.76 19.09
C GLU A 182 -11.47 32.04 17.77
N GLN A 183 -11.97 32.57 16.65
CA GLN A 183 -11.54 32.22 15.30
C GLN A 183 -10.06 32.57 15.06
N ALA A 184 -9.43 33.39 15.92
CA ALA A 184 -8.02 33.76 15.83
C ALA A 184 -7.06 32.63 16.24
N GLN A 185 -7.46 31.67 17.10
CA GLN A 185 -6.66 30.45 17.32
C GLN A 185 -6.82 29.43 16.18
N LEU A 186 -7.99 29.39 15.53
CA LEU A 186 -8.17 28.79 14.19
C LEU A 186 -7.46 29.61 13.09
N SER A 187 -7.01 30.84 13.37
CA SER A 187 -6.45 31.73 12.34
C SER A 187 -5.02 31.41 11.97
N GLU A 188 -4.21 30.75 12.81
CA GLU A 188 -2.87 30.36 12.35
C GLU A 188 -2.96 29.37 11.20
N PHE A 189 -3.88 28.40 11.31
CA PHE A 189 -4.14 27.45 10.24
C PHE A 189 -4.79 28.11 9.01
N ALA A 190 -5.70 29.05 9.22
CA ALA A 190 -6.30 29.83 8.14
C ALA A 190 -5.31 30.77 7.44
N LYS A 191 -4.37 31.38 8.18
CA LYS A 191 -3.26 32.21 7.68
C LYS A 191 -2.28 31.35 6.90
N TRP A 192 -1.85 30.22 7.46
CA TRP A 192 -1.00 29.25 6.76
C TRP A 192 -1.62 28.81 5.43
N ARG A 193 -2.92 28.51 5.42
CA ARG A 193 -3.66 28.19 4.20
C ARG A 193 -3.62 29.33 3.17
N GLN A 194 -3.81 30.58 3.61
CA GLN A 194 -3.76 31.76 2.75
C GLN A 194 -2.34 31.99 2.20
N GLU A 195 -1.31 31.87 3.03
CA GLU A 195 0.10 31.96 2.64
C GLU A 195 0.47 30.87 1.63
N LEU A 196 0.00 29.65 1.85
CA LEU A 196 0.23 28.52 0.95
C LEU A 196 -0.44 28.75 -0.41
N HIS A 197 -1.65 29.33 -0.42
CA HIS A 197 -2.28 29.75 -1.67
C HIS A 197 -1.54 30.90 -2.36
N ALA A 198 -1.06 31.89 -1.59
CA ALA A 198 -0.25 32.99 -2.10
C ALA A 198 1.03 32.44 -2.76
N TRP A 199 1.71 31.49 -2.12
CA TRP A 199 2.88 30.82 -2.68
C TRP A 199 2.56 30.11 -4.00
N PHE A 200 1.48 29.29 -4.05
CA PHE A 200 1.06 28.62 -5.28
C PHE A 200 0.70 29.60 -6.42
N SER A 201 0.07 30.72 -6.08
CA SER A 201 -0.38 31.70 -7.06
C SER A 201 0.74 32.65 -7.54
N GLN A 202 1.72 32.96 -6.69
CA GLN A 202 2.91 33.73 -7.06
C GLN A 202 3.89 32.88 -7.88
N HIS A 203 4.08 31.62 -7.49
CA HIS A 203 5.07 30.74 -8.08
C HIS A 203 4.48 29.69 -9.03
N LYS A 204 3.51 30.06 -9.88
CA LYS A 204 2.82 29.11 -10.79
C LYS A 204 3.77 28.29 -11.66
N LYS A 205 4.84 28.92 -12.19
CA LYS A 205 5.87 28.22 -12.99
C LYS A 205 6.67 27.22 -12.15
N LEU A 206 7.06 27.62 -10.95
CA LEU A 206 7.80 26.78 -10.01
C LEU A 206 6.93 25.62 -9.50
N SER A 207 5.67 25.88 -9.15
CA SER A 207 4.71 24.86 -8.74
C SER A 207 4.44 23.86 -9.85
N GLY A 208 4.35 24.31 -11.10
CA GLY A 208 4.21 23.42 -12.26
C GLY A 208 5.48 22.58 -12.49
N SER A 209 6.65 23.20 -12.36
CA SER A 209 7.94 22.50 -12.44
C SER A 209 8.11 21.47 -11.31
N LEU A 210 7.71 21.81 -10.08
CA LEU A 210 7.74 20.91 -8.93
C LEU A 210 6.79 19.73 -9.12
N ALA A 211 5.56 19.96 -9.59
CA ALA A 211 4.63 18.88 -9.92
C ALA A 211 5.18 17.97 -11.03
N SER A 212 5.84 18.54 -12.05
CA SER A 212 6.48 17.77 -13.11
C SER A 212 7.68 16.96 -12.60
N ALA A 213 8.52 17.54 -11.75
CA ALA A 213 9.65 16.85 -11.12
C ALA A 213 9.15 15.72 -10.23
N MET A 214 8.11 15.94 -9.42
CA MET A 214 7.48 14.90 -8.61
C MET A 214 6.90 13.78 -9.48
N SER A 215 6.25 14.12 -10.59
CA SER A 215 5.75 13.11 -11.53
C SER A 215 6.88 12.25 -12.10
N LEU A 216 8.02 12.87 -12.46
CA LEU A 216 9.20 12.14 -12.93
C LEU A 216 9.81 11.26 -11.82
N VAL A 217 9.83 11.74 -10.57
CA VAL A 217 10.23 10.93 -9.40
C VAL A 217 9.27 9.75 -9.20
N VAL A 218 7.97 9.95 -9.31
CA VAL A 218 6.99 8.85 -9.23
C VAL A 218 7.24 7.81 -10.32
N VAL A 219 7.42 8.25 -11.58
CA VAL A 219 7.67 7.33 -12.70
C VAL A 219 8.99 6.57 -12.52
N THR A 220 10.06 7.25 -12.11
CA THR A 220 11.38 6.61 -11.90
C THR A 220 11.34 5.62 -10.73
N LEU A 221 10.72 5.96 -9.61
CA LEU A 221 10.57 5.03 -8.48
C LEU A 221 9.64 3.87 -8.79
N MET A 222 8.59 4.07 -9.58
CA MET A 222 7.72 2.99 -10.06
C MET A 222 8.43 2.07 -11.05
N ALA A 223 9.30 2.61 -11.90
CA ALA A 223 10.10 1.83 -12.84
C ALA A 223 11.29 1.12 -12.17
N TRP A 224 11.71 1.57 -10.99
CA TRP A 224 12.89 1.06 -10.28
C TRP A 224 12.92 -0.46 -10.09
N PRO A 225 11.82 -1.13 -9.65
CA PRO A 225 11.81 -2.58 -9.50
C PRO A 225 11.94 -3.34 -10.83
N TYR A 226 11.74 -2.67 -11.95
CA TYR A 226 11.77 -3.25 -13.29
C TYR A 226 13.05 -2.90 -14.07
N LEU A 227 13.95 -2.10 -13.48
CA LEU A 227 15.24 -1.83 -14.08
C LEU A 227 16.13 -3.07 -13.93
N PRO A 228 16.75 -3.57 -15.02
CA PRO A 228 17.68 -4.68 -14.94
C PRO A 228 18.88 -4.25 -14.10
N THR A 229 19.01 -4.82 -12.91
CA THR A 229 20.17 -4.63 -12.04
C THR A 229 21.33 -5.42 -12.65
N ALA A 230 22.38 -4.71 -13.09
CA ALA A 230 23.52 -5.32 -13.79
C ALA A 230 24.38 -6.23 -12.90
N ASP A 231 24.13 -6.24 -11.59
CA ASP A 231 24.67 -7.20 -10.64
C ASP A 231 23.55 -7.59 -9.68
N GLN A 232 22.84 -8.69 -9.94
CA GLN A 232 22.35 -9.62 -8.93
C GLN A 232 21.64 -10.84 -9.54
N GLN A 233 21.95 -11.99 -8.93
CA GLN A 233 21.27 -13.27 -9.05
C GLN A 233 19.74 -13.14 -9.14
N PRO A 234 19.07 -14.02 -9.90
CA PRO A 234 17.65 -13.89 -10.18
C PRO A 234 16.83 -14.17 -8.91
N SER A 235 16.39 -13.11 -8.23
CA SER A 235 15.30 -13.17 -7.27
C SER A 235 13.98 -13.00 -8.02
N GLU A 236 13.24 -14.11 -8.13
CA GLU A 236 11.78 -14.22 -8.15
C GLU A 236 11.00 -13.10 -8.86
N ALA A 237 10.85 -13.26 -10.18
CA ALA A 237 9.71 -12.69 -10.88
C ALA A 237 8.45 -13.45 -10.45
N THR A 238 7.51 -12.73 -9.83
CA THR A 238 6.14 -13.14 -9.52
C THR A 238 5.49 -13.88 -10.70
N GLN A 239 5.54 -15.21 -10.66
CA GLN A 239 4.69 -16.05 -11.48
C GLN A 239 3.29 -16.05 -10.88
N LEU A 240 2.29 -16.02 -11.75
CA LEU A 240 0.87 -16.06 -11.43
C LEU A 240 0.56 -17.18 -10.42
N MET A 241 0.09 -16.82 -9.23
CA MET A 241 -0.32 -17.75 -8.17
C MET A 241 -1.42 -18.71 -8.68
N MET A 242 -1.03 -19.93 -9.04
CA MET A 242 -1.68 -21.10 -8.44
C MET A 242 -1.16 -21.24 -6.99
N PRO A 243 -1.91 -21.85 -6.07
CA PRO A 243 -1.40 -22.05 -4.72
C PRO A 243 -0.23 -23.03 -4.81
N VAL A 244 0.99 -22.49 -4.80
CA VAL A 244 2.19 -23.24 -4.49
C VAL A 244 2.02 -23.64 -3.03
N LEU A 245 1.71 -24.93 -2.80
CA LEU A 245 1.95 -25.53 -1.50
C LEU A 245 3.39 -25.17 -1.14
N ALA A 246 3.58 -24.51 0.00
CA ALA A 246 4.88 -24.15 0.54
C ALA A 246 5.89 -25.26 0.27
N SER A 247 6.92 -24.96 -0.53
CA SER A 247 8.11 -25.80 -0.61
C SER A 247 8.66 -25.91 0.80
N THR A 248 8.47 -27.06 1.44
CA THR A 248 9.19 -27.41 2.65
C THR A 248 10.67 -27.30 2.31
N THR A 249 11.37 -26.41 3.00
CA THR A 249 12.82 -26.29 2.92
C THR A 249 13.39 -27.58 3.53
N THR A 250 13.49 -28.63 2.73
CA THR A 250 14.04 -29.92 3.16
C THR A 250 15.51 -29.71 3.45
N GLU A 251 15.92 -29.85 4.71
CA GLU A 251 17.33 -29.78 5.10
C GLU A 251 18.09 -30.94 4.42
N ARG A 252 19.09 -30.60 3.60
CA ARG A 252 19.89 -31.57 2.81
C ARG A 252 21.25 -31.73 3.48
N ASN A 253 21.46 -32.88 4.11
CA ASN A 253 22.66 -33.19 4.87
C ASN A 253 23.57 -34.19 4.12
N HIS A 254 24.77 -34.42 4.64
CA HIS A 254 25.70 -35.46 4.16
C HIS A 254 26.05 -35.42 2.66
N ARG A 255 26.39 -34.22 2.15
CA ARG A 255 26.80 -34.05 0.74
C ARG A 255 28.05 -34.86 0.41
N LEU A 256 27.96 -35.70 -0.62
CA LEU A 256 29.06 -36.48 -1.19
C LEU A 256 29.20 -36.21 -2.68
N GLU A 257 30.42 -35.86 -3.11
CA GLU A 257 30.80 -35.69 -4.51
C GLU A 257 30.98 -37.04 -5.21
N MET A 258 30.39 -37.18 -6.40
CA MET A 258 30.49 -38.38 -7.22
C MET A 258 31.33 -38.14 -8.48
N PRO A 259 31.88 -39.18 -9.13
CA PRO A 259 32.89 -39.03 -10.18
C PRO A 259 32.45 -38.37 -11.50
N ASP A 260 31.13 -38.19 -11.71
CA ASP A 260 30.54 -37.69 -12.97
C ASP A 260 29.71 -36.41 -12.72
N ASP A 261 30.25 -35.50 -11.90
CA ASP A 261 29.70 -34.17 -11.60
C ASP A 261 28.27 -34.14 -11.05
N PHE A 262 27.89 -35.18 -10.33
CA PHE A 262 26.67 -35.23 -9.51
C PHE A 262 27.01 -35.40 -8.02
N TYR A 263 26.04 -35.11 -7.17
CA TYR A 263 26.17 -35.16 -5.72
C TYR A 263 25.09 -36.04 -5.13
N LEU A 264 25.44 -36.77 -4.08
CA LEU A 264 24.49 -37.45 -3.21
C LEU A 264 24.31 -36.62 -1.95
N MET A 265 23.07 -36.52 -1.49
CA MET A 265 22.71 -35.91 -0.22
C MET A 265 21.64 -36.78 0.45
N MET A 266 21.43 -36.55 1.74
CA MET A 266 20.34 -37.15 2.50
C MET A 266 19.32 -36.09 2.87
N SER A 267 18.03 -36.43 2.74
CA SER A 267 16.95 -35.64 3.32
C SER A 267 16.82 -35.87 4.82
N GLU A 268 16.02 -35.05 5.51
CA GLU A 268 15.71 -35.15 6.95
C GLU A 268 15.18 -36.53 7.37
N HIS A 269 14.59 -37.28 6.44
CA HIS A 269 14.00 -38.60 6.71
C HIS A 269 14.82 -39.75 6.13
N ASP A 270 16.13 -39.59 5.94
CA ASP A 270 17.04 -40.60 5.38
C ASP A 270 16.72 -41.03 3.94
N GLY A 271 15.98 -40.19 3.20
CA GLY A 271 15.75 -40.36 1.77
C GLY A 271 16.94 -39.86 0.97
N LEU A 272 17.44 -40.66 0.02
CA LEU A 272 18.54 -40.25 -0.87
C LEU A 272 18.06 -39.14 -1.81
N VAL A 273 18.92 -38.14 -2.01
CA VAL A 273 18.73 -37.07 -2.99
C VAL A 273 19.91 -37.08 -3.95
N ILE A 274 19.61 -37.15 -5.24
CA ILE A 274 20.61 -37.03 -6.32
C ILE A 274 20.52 -35.63 -6.89
N HIS A 275 21.63 -34.89 -6.87
CA HIS A 275 21.72 -33.55 -7.41
C HIS A 275 22.73 -33.47 -8.55
N TRP A 276 22.35 -32.83 -9.65
CA TRP A 276 23.24 -32.55 -10.78
C TRP A 276 22.92 -31.19 -11.39
N LYS A 277 23.85 -30.66 -12.15
CA LYS A 277 23.64 -29.42 -12.93
C LYS A 277 23.36 -29.78 -14.38
N ALA A 278 22.34 -29.16 -14.95
CA ALA A 278 21.94 -29.39 -16.34
C ALA A 278 21.55 -28.07 -17.01
N ASP A 279 21.04 -28.15 -18.25
CA ASP A 279 20.64 -26.98 -19.03
C ASP A 279 19.64 -26.12 -18.25
N ILE A 280 19.78 -24.80 -18.43
CA ILE A 280 18.94 -23.79 -17.78
C ILE A 280 17.48 -24.03 -18.15
N GLN A 281 16.71 -24.55 -17.19
CA GLN A 281 15.27 -24.72 -17.28
C GLN A 281 14.57 -23.85 -16.23
N ARG A 282 13.25 -23.70 -16.37
CA ARG A 282 12.46 -22.97 -15.37
C ARG A 282 12.42 -23.76 -14.07
N ASP A 283 12.68 -23.07 -12.97
CA ASP A 283 12.57 -23.63 -11.63
C ASP A 283 11.16 -24.15 -11.36
N GLY A 284 11.09 -25.24 -10.61
CA GLY A 284 9.83 -25.92 -10.25
C GLY A 284 9.94 -27.43 -10.28
N GLU A 285 8.81 -28.09 -9.96
CA GLU A 285 8.69 -29.54 -10.03
C GLU A 285 8.54 -30.00 -11.49
N ILE A 286 9.46 -30.85 -11.94
CA ILE A 286 9.45 -31.41 -13.31
C ILE A 286 8.81 -32.81 -13.33
N TRP A 287 8.80 -33.51 -12.20
CA TRP A 287 8.12 -34.80 -12.05
C TRP A 287 7.62 -35.00 -10.62
N SER A 288 6.44 -35.58 -10.47
CA SER A 288 5.82 -35.86 -9.17
C SER A 288 5.15 -37.22 -9.16
N LEU A 289 5.56 -38.10 -8.23
CA LEU A 289 4.91 -39.39 -8.02
C LEU A 289 3.48 -39.24 -7.49
N LEU A 290 3.23 -38.21 -6.67
CA LEU A 290 1.93 -37.98 -6.05
C LEU A 290 0.86 -37.61 -7.07
N SER A 291 1.20 -36.72 -8.01
CA SER A 291 0.26 -36.28 -9.05
C SER A 291 0.34 -37.12 -10.33
N ALA A 292 1.39 -37.94 -10.49
CA ALA A 292 1.73 -38.68 -11.70
C ALA A 292 1.78 -37.78 -12.95
N LYS A 293 2.20 -36.54 -12.77
CA LYS A 293 2.35 -35.53 -13.83
C LYS A 293 3.79 -35.04 -13.86
N GLY A 294 4.28 -34.77 -15.06
CA GLY A 294 5.61 -34.25 -15.29
C GLY A 294 6.22 -34.81 -16.58
N ASP A 295 7.55 -34.68 -16.68
CA ASP A 295 8.35 -35.28 -17.74
C ASP A 295 8.48 -36.80 -17.53
N ASP A 296 8.04 -37.58 -18.52
CA ASP A 296 8.11 -39.05 -18.51
C ASP A 296 9.55 -39.57 -18.41
N THR A 297 10.54 -38.79 -18.86
CA THR A 297 11.97 -39.16 -18.77
C THR A 297 12.50 -39.09 -17.33
N CYS A 298 11.81 -38.37 -16.44
CA CYS A 298 12.13 -38.27 -15.01
C CYS A 298 11.37 -39.30 -14.15
N GLN A 299 10.54 -40.16 -14.76
CA GLN A 299 9.70 -41.10 -14.03
C GLN A 299 10.49 -42.20 -13.32
N PHE A 300 11.66 -42.56 -13.84
CA PHE A 300 12.50 -43.62 -13.30
C PHE A 300 13.98 -43.23 -13.38
N ILE A 301 14.75 -43.65 -12.37
CA ILE A 301 16.19 -43.89 -12.55
C ILE A 301 16.35 -45.31 -13.09
N GLU A 302 17.09 -45.46 -14.19
CA GLU A 302 17.30 -46.74 -14.87
C GLU A 302 18.79 -47.10 -14.87
N PHE A 303 19.14 -48.25 -14.31
CA PHE A 303 20.52 -48.74 -14.29
C PHE A 303 20.84 -49.61 -15.50
N ASN A 304 22.13 -49.77 -15.80
CA ASN A 304 22.62 -50.57 -16.94
C ASN A 304 22.13 -52.03 -17.00
N ASN A 305 21.64 -52.58 -15.90
CA ASN A 305 21.12 -53.94 -15.81
C ASN A 305 19.58 -54.03 -15.92
N GLY A 306 18.91 -52.90 -16.16
CA GLY A 306 17.45 -52.81 -16.27
C GLY A 306 16.71 -52.57 -14.95
N ASP A 307 17.41 -52.43 -13.82
CA ASP A 307 16.77 -52.06 -12.55
C ASP A 307 16.21 -50.64 -12.65
N LYS A 308 14.96 -50.46 -12.21
CA LYS A 308 14.25 -49.18 -12.25
C LYS A 308 13.72 -48.81 -10.87
N ILE A 309 14.01 -47.59 -10.43
CA ILE A 309 13.52 -47.06 -9.15
C ILE A 309 12.81 -45.74 -9.43
N ARG A 310 11.73 -45.46 -8.70
CA ARG A 310 10.93 -44.24 -8.91
C ARG A 310 11.36 -43.15 -7.95
N PRO A 311 11.71 -41.94 -8.42
CA PRO A 311 11.80 -40.78 -7.56
C PRO A 311 10.41 -40.40 -7.05
N PHE A 312 10.35 -39.91 -5.82
CA PHE A 312 9.15 -39.32 -5.23
C PHE A 312 8.79 -38.01 -5.93
N ASN A 313 9.79 -37.17 -6.19
CA ASN A 313 9.66 -36.02 -7.06
C ASN A 313 11.03 -35.63 -7.65
N VAL A 314 11.00 -34.86 -8.73
CA VAL A 314 12.18 -34.21 -9.30
C VAL A 314 11.87 -32.73 -9.45
N SER A 315 12.77 -31.88 -8.98
CA SER A 315 12.64 -30.43 -9.03
C SER A 315 13.90 -29.76 -9.54
N VAL A 316 13.73 -28.63 -10.21
CA VAL A 316 14.81 -27.72 -10.62
C VAL A 316 14.77 -26.50 -9.71
N GLU A 317 15.92 -26.15 -9.14
CA GLU A 317 16.13 -24.94 -8.35
C GLU A 317 17.28 -24.12 -8.96
N ASN A 318 17.36 -22.84 -8.62
CA ASN A 318 18.45 -21.92 -9.01
C ASN A 318 18.78 -21.87 -10.51
N GLY A 319 17.80 -22.09 -11.39
CA GLY A 319 17.93 -21.99 -12.84
C GLY A 319 18.76 -23.09 -13.48
N GLY A 320 18.84 -24.28 -12.90
CA GLY A 320 19.56 -25.42 -13.51
C GLY A 320 20.13 -26.45 -12.53
N ASP A 321 19.88 -26.32 -11.23
CA ASP A 321 20.22 -27.33 -10.23
C ASP A 321 19.05 -28.33 -10.12
N TYR A 322 19.25 -29.55 -10.61
CA TYR A 322 18.25 -30.61 -10.55
C TYR A 322 18.39 -31.37 -9.24
N TYR A 323 17.28 -31.78 -8.65
CA TYR A 323 17.18 -32.57 -7.44
C TYR A 323 16.15 -33.68 -7.64
N ALA A 324 16.60 -34.93 -7.64
CA ALA A 324 15.71 -36.08 -7.60
C ALA A 324 15.67 -36.64 -6.18
N ASN A 325 14.49 -36.60 -5.55
CA ASN A 325 14.30 -37.08 -4.19
C ASN A 325 13.69 -38.49 -4.23
N PHE A 326 14.26 -39.40 -3.44
CA PHE A 326 13.82 -40.79 -3.36
C PHE A 326 13.22 -41.11 -1.99
N SER A 327 12.43 -42.18 -1.95
CA SER A 327 11.86 -42.66 -0.69
C SER A 327 12.98 -43.19 0.23
N PRO A 328 12.90 -42.97 1.55
CA PRO A 328 13.81 -43.59 2.52
C PRO A 328 13.85 -45.12 2.43
N LEU A 329 12.74 -45.74 1.99
CA LEU A 329 12.65 -47.19 1.80
C LEU A 329 13.50 -47.70 0.64
N ASP A 330 13.75 -46.85 -0.34
CA ASP A 330 14.54 -47.17 -1.53
C ASP A 330 16.03 -46.78 -1.38
N THR A 331 16.40 -46.04 -0.34
CA THR A 331 17.76 -45.50 -0.14
C THR A 331 18.84 -46.58 -0.17
N SER A 332 18.68 -47.68 0.57
CA SER A 332 19.70 -48.75 0.63
C SER A 332 19.89 -49.45 -0.71
N LEU A 333 18.79 -49.77 -1.39
CA LEU A 333 18.79 -50.39 -2.72
C LEU A 333 19.46 -49.46 -3.75
N LEU A 334 19.16 -48.16 -3.67
CA LEU A 334 19.71 -47.15 -4.57
C LEU A 334 21.21 -46.95 -4.36
N VAL A 335 21.68 -46.82 -3.12
CA VAL A 335 23.11 -46.69 -2.79
C VAL A 335 23.90 -47.93 -3.22
N ASN A 336 23.37 -49.13 -2.96
CA ASN A 336 23.97 -50.39 -3.39
C ASN A 336 24.06 -50.49 -4.93
N SER A 337 23.03 -50.03 -5.64
CA SER A 337 23.03 -49.94 -7.10
C SER A 337 24.07 -48.93 -7.60
N LEU A 338 24.21 -47.76 -6.98
CA LEU A 338 25.25 -46.77 -7.32
C LEU A 338 26.67 -47.31 -7.09
N ALA A 339 26.86 -48.20 -6.11
CA ALA A 339 28.15 -48.82 -5.82
C ALA A 339 28.53 -49.93 -6.82
N LYS A 340 27.57 -50.76 -7.26
CA LYS A 340 27.83 -51.99 -8.02
C LYS A 340 27.58 -51.87 -9.53
N ARG A 341 26.85 -50.85 -9.98
CA ARG A 341 26.47 -50.69 -11.39
C ARG A 341 27.46 -49.80 -12.16
N GLY A 342 27.40 -49.86 -13.49
CA GLY A 342 28.34 -49.16 -14.36
C GLY A 342 27.87 -47.76 -14.78
N ASN A 343 26.57 -47.58 -15.00
CA ASN A 343 25.94 -46.30 -15.34
C ASN A 343 24.46 -46.30 -14.94
N PHE A 344 23.85 -45.12 -14.90
CA PHE A 344 22.41 -44.95 -14.78
C PHE A 344 21.91 -43.80 -15.67
N GLY A 345 20.63 -43.84 -16.04
CA GLY A 345 19.92 -42.77 -16.72
C GLY A 345 18.84 -42.15 -15.84
N LEU A 346 18.68 -40.82 -15.90
CA LEU A 346 17.67 -40.06 -15.16
C LEU A 346 17.34 -38.75 -15.88
N CYS A 347 16.05 -38.44 -16.10
CA CYS A 347 15.61 -37.19 -16.73
C CYS A 347 16.25 -36.92 -18.11
N GLY A 348 16.49 -37.97 -18.88
CA GLY A 348 17.15 -37.88 -20.20
C GLY A 348 18.67 -37.75 -20.15
N TYR A 349 19.29 -37.66 -18.97
CA TYR A 349 20.74 -37.65 -18.77
C TYR A 349 21.27 -39.05 -18.44
N ASN A 350 22.51 -39.34 -18.83
CA ASN A 350 23.20 -40.59 -18.52
C ASN A 350 24.48 -40.30 -17.73
N PHE A 351 24.65 -40.99 -16.61
CA PHE A 351 25.75 -40.80 -15.68
C PHE A 351 26.61 -42.06 -15.55
N SER A 352 27.92 -41.90 -15.56
CA SER A 352 28.91 -42.94 -15.32
C SER A 352 29.11 -43.17 -13.82
N LEU A 353 29.11 -44.43 -13.40
CA LEU A 353 29.36 -44.83 -12.01
C LEU A 353 30.79 -45.34 -11.76
N LYS A 354 31.70 -45.10 -12.72
CA LYS A 354 33.09 -45.54 -12.60
C LYS A 354 33.78 -44.78 -11.46
N GLY A 355 34.07 -45.47 -10.36
CA GLY A 355 34.68 -44.89 -9.16
C GLY A 355 33.70 -44.56 -8.05
N SER A 356 32.39 -44.74 -8.27
CA SER A 356 31.34 -44.47 -7.29
C SER A 356 31.49 -45.31 -6.02
N GLN A 357 31.90 -46.57 -6.14
CA GLN A 357 32.21 -47.42 -4.98
C GLN A 357 33.24 -46.78 -4.05
N LYS A 358 34.33 -46.23 -4.61
CA LYS A 358 35.39 -45.58 -3.82
C LYS A 358 34.88 -44.32 -3.12
N ALA A 359 34.04 -43.53 -3.80
CA ALA A 359 33.43 -42.33 -3.22
C ALA A 359 32.49 -42.70 -2.05
N LEU A 360 31.63 -43.71 -2.22
CA LEU A 360 30.70 -44.16 -1.18
C LEU A 360 31.42 -44.68 0.07
N HIS A 361 32.48 -45.48 -0.09
CA HIS A 361 33.28 -45.95 1.05
C HIS A 361 34.07 -44.84 1.77
N SER A 362 34.15 -43.62 1.22
CA SER A 362 34.87 -42.51 1.85
C SER A 362 34.03 -41.75 2.88
N HIS A 363 32.71 -41.98 2.92
CA HIS A 363 31.78 -41.22 3.76
C HIS A 363 31.02 -42.14 4.73
N PRO A 364 31.07 -41.90 6.06
CA PRO A 364 30.54 -42.82 7.08
C PRO A 364 29.07 -43.20 6.94
N VAL A 365 28.24 -42.28 6.45
CA VAL A 365 26.80 -42.54 6.32
C VAL A 365 26.47 -43.45 5.15
N TYR A 366 27.26 -43.41 4.08
CA TYR A 366 26.99 -44.19 2.87
C TYR A 366 27.62 -45.58 2.92
N ILE A 367 28.69 -45.77 3.71
CA ILE A 367 29.34 -47.07 3.84
C ILE A 367 28.43 -48.13 4.47
N GLU A 368 27.64 -47.75 5.48
CA GLU A 368 26.70 -48.64 6.16
C GLU A 368 25.54 -49.09 5.25
N LEU A 369 25.29 -48.36 4.17
CA LEU A 369 24.25 -48.65 3.17
C LEU A 369 24.77 -49.48 1.98
N THR A 370 26.08 -49.75 1.93
CA THR A 370 26.71 -50.53 0.85
C THR A 370 26.97 -52.00 1.18
N ASP A 371 26.86 -52.38 2.46
CA ASP A 371 26.95 -53.77 2.95
C ASP A 371 25.63 -54.52 2.73
#